data_AF-A0A9D7M0P5-F1
#
_entry.id   AF-A0A9D7M0P5-F1
#
_cell.length_a   1.000
_cell.length_b   1.000
_cell.length_c   1.000
_cell.angle_alpha   90.00
_cell.angle_beta   90.00
_cell.angle_gamma   90.00
#
_symmetry.space_group_name_H-M   'P 1'
#
loop_
_entity.id
_entity.type
_entity.pdbx_description
1 polymer ?
#
loop_
_entity_poly.entity_id
_entity_poly.type
_entity_poly.pdbx_seq_one_letter_code
_entity_poly.pdbx_strand_id
1 'polypeptide(L)'
;MRAVGKTDLQKAVAIATSTSFGVGDSGFHDESKEGFTESVYLGAWKRNVFEATGLFDTDMLRNQDDEFHYRARANGMRIYLDPKIKSWYAPRSTMKTLWKQYYQYGLFKPLVLKKVSSGIRLRHLIPAGFV
;
A
#
# COMPACT_ATOMS: atom_id res chain seq x y z
N MET A 1 -2.18 -9.84 1.22
CA MET A 1 -1.39 -9.98 -0.01
C MET A 1 -0.35 -11.06 0.21
N ARG A 2 -0.33 -12.06 -0.67
CA ARG A 2 0.61 -13.18 -0.63
C ARG A 2 1.55 -13.06 -1.82
N ALA A 3 2.80 -12.66 -1.57
CA ALA A 3 3.77 -12.49 -2.64
C ALA A 3 4.29 -13.86 -3.11
N VAL A 4 4.12 -14.19 -4.39
CA VAL A 4 4.55 -15.46 -4.99
C VAL A 4 5.41 -15.19 -6.21
N GLY A 5 6.69 -15.56 -6.13
CA GLY A 5 7.66 -15.41 -7.22
C GLY A 5 7.86 -16.69 -8.02
N LYS A 6 8.04 -16.57 -9.34
CA LYS A 6 8.39 -17.70 -10.21
C LYS A 6 9.91 -17.86 -10.34
N THR A 7 10.61 -16.74 -10.58
CA THR A 7 12.08 -16.68 -10.69
C THR A 7 12.74 -16.44 -9.33
N ASP A 8 14.04 -16.73 -9.21
CA ASP A 8 14.79 -16.51 -7.96
C ASP A 8 14.80 -15.04 -7.54
N LEU A 9 14.89 -14.11 -8.51
CA LEU A 9 14.72 -12.68 -8.23
C LEU A 9 13.35 -12.38 -7.65
N GLN A 10 12.26 -12.89 -8.24
CA GLN A 10 10.92 -12.63 -7.73
C GLN A 10 10.70 -13.28 -6.35
N LYS A 11 11.27 -14.46 -6.09
CA LYS A 11 11.21 -15.09 -4.76
C LYS A 11 11.95 -14.25 -3.73
N ALA A 12 13.15 -13.76 -4.06
CA ALA A 12 13.90 -12.86 -3.20
C ALA A 12 13.12 -11.56 -2.91
N VAL A 13 12.51 -10.95 -3.93
CA VAL A 13 11.66 -9.77 -3.76
C VAL A 13 10.43 -10.09 -2.89
N ALA A 14 9.77 -11.23 -3.12
CA ALA A 14 8.62 -11.66 -2.32
C ALA A 14 8.99 -11.76 -0.83
N ILE A 15 10.10 -12.42 -0.52
CA ILE A 15 10.63 -12.54 0.84
C ILE A 15 10.91 -11.14 1.41
N ALA A 16 11.68 -10.31 0.69
CA ALA A 16 12.04 -8.97 1.14
C ALA A 16 10.80 -8.11 1.45
N THR A 17 9.77 -8.15 0.60
CA THR A 17 8.53 -7.40 0.81
C THR A 17 7.70 -7.88 1.99
N SER A 18 7.88 -9.13 2.43
CA SER A 18 7.19 -9.69 3.59
C SER A 18 7.92 -9.43 4.92
N THR A 19 9.13 -8.87 4.89
CA THR A 19 9.87 -8.50 6.12
C THR A 19 9.43 -7.14 6.65
N SER A 20 9.50 -6.93 7.97
CA SER A 20 9.23 -5.64 8.61
C SER A 20 10.16 -4.53 8.12
N PHE A 21 11.41 -4.87 7.77
CA PHE A 21 12.37 -3.91 7.19
C PHE A 21 11.96 -3.45 5.79
N GLY A 22 11.37 -4.34 4.99
CA GLY A 22 10.82 -4.00 3.68
C GLY A 22 9.50 -3.24 3.80
N VAL A 23 8.39 -3.94 3.56
CA VAL A 23 7.03 -3.37 3.65
C VAL A 23 6.04 -4.28 4.40
N GLY A 24 6.55 -5.36 5.01
CA GLY A 24 5.76 -6.42 5.65
C GLY A 24 5.08 -6.00 6.96
N ASP A 25 5.45 -4.86 7.54
CA ASP A 25 4.77 -4.30 8.72
C ASP A 25 3.35 -3.79 8.39
N SER A 26 3.03 -3.63 7.11
CA SER A 26 1.66 -3.32 6.71
C SER A 26 0.75 -4.53 6.94
N GLY A 27 -0.37 -4.30 7.63
CA GLY A 27 -1.19 -5.39 8.19
C GLY A 27 -1.66 -6.42 7.16
N PHE A 28 -1.80 -6.04 5.90
CA PHE A 28 -2.21 -6.95 4.83
C PHE A 28 -1.09 -7.89 4.33
N HIS A 29 0.15 -7.79 4.81
CA HIS A 29 1.20 -8.78 4.56
C HIS A 29 1.18 -9.94 5.57
N ASP A 30 0.55 -9.73 6.73
CA ASP A 30 0.35 -10.76 7.73
C ASP A 30 -0.91 -11.56 7.38
N GLU A 31 -0.72 -12.85 7.07
CA GLU A 31 -1.81 -13.75 6.70
C GLU A 31 -2.74 -14.09 7.88
N SER A 32 -2.30 -13.88 9.11
CA SER A 32 -3.08 -14.18 10.31
C SER A 32 -3.85 -12.96 10.82
N LYS A 33 -3.52 -11.76 10.32
CA LYS A 33 -4.08 -10.52 10.84
C LYS A 33 -5.54 -10.36 10.41
N GLU A 34 -6.39 -10.20 11.42
CA GLU A 34 -7.79 -9.86 11.28
C GLU A 34 -8.07 -8.57 12.07
N GLY A 35 -8.93 -7.70 11.53
CA GLY A 35 -9.38 -6.52 12.24
C GLY A 35 -9.13 -5.21 11.52
N PHE A 36 -9.32 -4.11 12.24
CA PHE A 36 -9.18 -2.78 11.67
C PHE A 36 -7.72 -2.44 11.36
N THR A 37 -7.50 -1.93 10.15
CA THR A 37 -6.20 -1.59 9.62
C THR A 37 -6.22 -0.19 9.00
N GLU A 38 -5.04 0.27 8.66
CA GLU A 38 -4.78 1.60 8.19
C GLU A 38 -4.94 1.73 6.66
N SER A 39 -4.74 0.61 5.96
CA SER A 39 -4.81 0.44 4.51
C SER A 39 -4.91 -1.07 4.21
N VAL A 40 -5.35 -1.42 3.01
CA VAL A 40 -5.41 -2.79 2.47
C VAL A 40 -4.85 -2.83 1.06
N TYR A 41 -4.20 -3.94 0.69
CA TYR A 41 -3.83 -4.20 -0.69
C TYR A 41 -5.02 -4.79 -1.45
N LEU A 42 -5.56 -4.00 -2.36
CA LEU A 42 -6.86 -4.22 -2.99
C LEU A 42 -7.99 -4.24 -1.95
N GLY A 43 -9.23 -4.09 -2.40
CA GLY A 43 -10.36 -4.03 -1.49
C GLY A 43 -11.70 -4.12 -2.20
N ALA A 44 -12.74 -4.21 -1.37
CA ALA A 44 -14.12 -4.02 -1.78
C ALA A 44 -14.69 -2.85 -0.97
N TRP A 45 -15.37 -1.94 -1.64
CA TRP A 45 -15.96 -0.77 -1.03
C TRP A 45 -17.46 -0.79 -1.26
N LYS A 46 -18.23 -0.44 -0.22
CA LYS A 46 -19.64 -0.13 -0.40
C LYS A 46 -19.76 1.15 -1.22
N ARG A 47 -20.81 1.27 -2.03
CA ARG A 47 -21.03 2.46 -2.88
C ARG A 47 -21.02 3.76 -2.08
N ASN A 48 -21.65 3.77 -0.91
CA ASN A 48 -21.74 4.94 -0.03
C ASN A 48 -20.37 5.47 0.44
N VAL A 49 -19.32 4.64 0.43
CA VAL A 49 -17.96 5.09 0.72
C VAL A 49 -17.51 6.08 -0.36
N PHE A 50 -17.77 5.79 -1.64
CA PHE A 50 -17.43 6.71 -2.73
C PHE A 50 -18.29 7.97 -2.73
N GLU A 51 -19.55 7.88 -2.30
CA GLU A 51 -20.42 9.05 -2.19
C GLU A 51 -19.93 10.02 -1.11
N ALA A 52 -19.44 9.50 0.02
CA ALA A 52 -18.96 10.32 1.13
C ALA A 52 -17.48 10.72 1.02
N THR A 53 -16.64 9.91 0.38
CA THR A 53 -15.21 10.19 0.21
C THR A 53 -14.95 10.94 -1.09
N GLY A 54 -15.70 10.67 -2.16
CA GLY A 54 -15.38 11.02 -3.55
C GLY A 54 -14.63 9.89 -4.26
N LEU A 55 -14.47 9.96 -5.58
CA LEU A 55 -13.78 8.93 -6.37
C LEU A 55 -12.25 8.93 -6.16
N PHE A 56 -11.56 7.99 -6.79
CA PHE A 56 -10.09 8.02 -6.89
C PHE A 56 -9.63 9.26 -7.67
N ASP A 57 -8.55 9.86 -7.21
CA ASP A 57 -7.93 10.98 -7.90
C ASP A 57 -7.20 10.50 -9.16
N THR A 58 -7.66 10.97 -10.32
CA THR A 58 -7.08 10.63 -11.62
C THR A 58 -5.73 11.29 -11.87
N ASP A 59 -5.41 12.39 -11.18
CA ASP A 59 -4.11 13.07 -11.29
C ASP A 59 -3.01 12.27 -10.58
N MET A 60 -3.39 11.40 -9.63
CA MET A 60 -2.46 10.55 -8.90
C MET A 60 -2.17 9.29 -9.71
N LEU A 61 -1.15 9.26 -10.57
CA LEU A 61 -0.82 8.04 -11.34
C LEU A 61 -0.36 6.85 -10.48
N ARG A 62 0.04 7.09 -9.22
CA ARG A 62 0.48 6.10 -8.23
C ARG A 62 0.00 6.48 -6.84
N ASN A 63 -0.13 5.47 -5.97
CA ASN A 63 -0.61 5.61 -4.60
C ASN A 63 -2.04 6.19 -4.49
N GLN A 64 -2.90 5.92 -5.50
CA GLN A 64 -4.31 6.33 -5.52
C GLN A 64 -5.11 5.71 -4.38
N ASP A 65 -4.82 4.44 -4.10
CA ASP A 65 -5.38 3.66 -3.00
C ASP A 65 -4.98 4.25 -1.65
N ASP A 66 -3.71 4.59 -1.47
CA ASP A 66 -3.19 5.24 -0.27
C ASP A 66 -3.87 6.60 -0.03
N GLU A 67 -3.98 7.45 -1.07
CA GLU A 67 -4.69 8.73 -1.00
C GLU A 67 -6.16 8.54 -0.60
N PHE A 68 -6.86 7.63 -1.26
CA PHE A 68 -8.26 7.35 -0.99
C PHE A 68 -8.47 6.81 0.42
N HIS A 69 -7.61 5.90 0.89
CA HIS A 69 -7.67 5.38 2.25
C HIS A 69 -7.43 6.48 3.29
N TYR A 70 -6.48 7.39 3.06
CA TYR A 70 -6.27 8.52 3.97
C TYR A 70 -7.47 9.46 4.00
N ARG A 71 -8.06 9.77 2.84
CA ARG A 71 -9.24 10.63 2.75
C ARG A 71 -10.47 9.98 3.41
N ALA A 72 -10.72 8.71 3.15
CA ALA A 72 -11.81 7.95 3.78
C ALA A 72 -11.67 7.93 5.30
N ARG A 73 -10.45 7.71 5.81
CA ARG A 73 -10.17 7.70 7.24
C ARG A 73 -10.21 9.07 7.89
N ALA A 74 -9.83 10.12 7.18
CA ALA A 74 -10.04 11.50 7.63
C ALA A 74 -11.54 11.81 7.81
N ASN A 75 -12.41 11.15 7.04
CA ASN A 75 -13.87 11.20 7.20
C ASN A 75 -14.40 10.20 8.26
N GLY A 76 -13.54 9.66 9.13
CA GLY A 76 -13.94 8.76 10.23
C GLY A 76 -14.25 7.32 9.80
N MET A 77 -14.05 6.96 8.53
CA MET A 77 -14.27 5.59 8.07
C MET A 77 -13.15 4.66 8.54
N ARG A 78 -13.46 3.36 8.60
CA ARG A 78 -12.53 2.33 9.06
C ARG A 78 -12.38 1.26 7.99
N ILE A 79 -11.18 0.73 7.86
CA ILE A 79 -10.85 -0.33 6.91
C ILE A 79 -10.68 -1.61 7.71
N TYR A 80 -11.36 -2.69 7.30
CA TYR A 80 -11.28 -3.99 7.94
C TYR A 80 -10.52 -4.97 7.05
N LEU A 81 -9.55 -5.67 7.63
CA LEU A 81 -8.81 -6.74 6.98
C LEU A 81 -9.39 -8.08 7.43
N ASP A 82 -9.84 -8.89 6.48
CA ASP A 82 -10.31 -10.25 6.70
C ASP A 82 -9.32 -11.24 6.05
N PRO A 83 -8.68 -12.14 6.83
CA PRO A 83 -7.70 -13.09 6.32
C PRO A 83 -8.30 -14.15 5.36
N LYS A 84 -9.63 -14.28 5.31
CA LYS A 84 -10.33 -15.14 4.35
C LYS A 84 -10.29 -14.57 2.93
N ILE A 85 -10.12 -13.25 2.78
CA ILE A 85 -9.98 -12.61 1.47
C ILE A 85 -8.52 -12.70 1.03
N LYS A 86 -8.25 -13.60 0.09
CA LYS A 86 -6.88 -13.91 -0.35
C LYS A 86 -6.55 -13.27 -1.69
N SER A 87 -5.38 -12.65 -1.78
CA SER A 87 -4.82 -12.09 -3.01
C SER A 87 -3.39 -12.56 -3.21
N TRP A 88 -3.07 -13.01 -4.42
CA TRP A 88 -1.72 -13.43 -4.81
C TRP A 88 -1.07 -12.36 -5.68
N TYR A 89 0.13 -11.94 -5.29
CA TYR A 89 0.89 -10.91 -5.98
C TYR A 89 2.16 -11.49 -6.57
N ALA A 90 2.36 -11.32 -7.87
CA ALA A 90 3.60 -11.66 -8.54
C ALA A 90 4.53 -10.43 -8.57
N PRO A 91 5.69 -10.45 -7.89
CA PRO A 91 6.64 -9.36 -7.94
C PRO A 91 7.20 -9.14 -9.34
N ARG A 92 7.85 -7.99 -9.55
CA ARG A 92 8.51 -7.68 -10.83
C ARG A 92 9.61 -8.68 -11.15
N SER A 93 9.71 -9.06 -12.42
CA SER A 93 10.66 -10.08 -12.90
C SER A 93 12.06 -9.55 -13.20
N THR A 94 12.27 -8.23 -13.21
CA THR A 94 13.59 -7.63 -13.46
C THR A 94 13.89 -6.50 -12.47
N MET A 95 15.17 -6.34 -12.12
CA MET A 95 15.62 -5.28 -11.22
C MET A 95 15.27 -3.87 -11.75
N LYS A 96 15.40 -3.66 -13.05
CA LYS A 96 15.04 -2.38 -13.70
C LYS A 96 13.57 -2.03 -13.49
N THR A 97 12.66 -2.99 -13.67
CA THR A 97 11.22 -2.77 -13.45
C THR A 97 10.85 -2.60 -11.98
N LEU A 98 11.57 -3.28 -11.08
CA LEU A 98 11.41 -3.13 -9.64
C LEU A 98 11.86 -1.73 -9.18
N TRP A 99 13.05 -1.29 -9.62
CA TRP A 99 13.57 0.03 -9.33
C TRP A 99 12.61 1.13 -9.79
N LYS A 100 12.10 1.03 -11.03
CA LYS A 100 11.11 1.98 -11.56
C LYS A 100 9.84 2.02 -10.70
N GLN A 101 9.38 0.87 -10.21
CA GLN A 101 8.21 0.79 -9.32
C GLN A 101 8.44 1.52 -8.00
N TYR A 102 9.55 1.23 -7.31
CA TYR A 102 9.85 1.86 -6.02
C TYR A 102 10.17 3.36 -6.14
N TYR A 103 10.86 3.77 -7.21
CA TYR A 103 11.06 5.19 -7.52
C TYR A 103 9.72 5.91 -7.68
N GLN A 104 8.78 5.32 -8.43
CA GLN A 104 7.44 5.86 -8.60
C GLN A 104 6.66 5.94 -7.27
N TYR A 105 6.78 4.94 -6.39
CA TYR A 105 6.16 4.99 -5.07
C TYR A 105 6.73 6.11 -4.20
N GLY A 106 8.06 6.26 -4.19
CA GLY A 106 8.75 7.34 -3.48
C GLY A 106 8.38 8.72 -4.02
N LEU A 107 8.29 8.89 -5.34
CA LEU A 107 7.91 10.16 -5.98
C LEU A 107 6.49 10.60 -5.61
N PHE A 108 5.53 9.66 -5.61
CA PHE A 108 4.13 9.99 -5.36
C PHE A 108 3.78 10.06 -3.88
N LYS A 109 4.58 9.48 -2.97
CA LYS A 109 4.27 9.50 -1.54
C LYS A 109 4.18 10.92 -0.96
N PRO A 110 5.13 11.85 -1.21
CA PRO A 110 4.99 13.24 -0.80
C PRO A 110 3.79 13.95 -1.40
N LEU A 111 3.44 13.63 -2.66
CA LEU A 111 2.27 14.21 -3.33
C LEU A 111 0.97 13.80 -2.63
N VAL A 112 0.83 12.52 -2.26
CA VAL A 112 -0.29 12.02 -1.44
C VAL A 112 -0.36 12.78 -0.12
N LEU A 113 0.77 12.88 0.58
CA LEU A 113 0.82 13.47 1.92
C LEU A 113 0.62 15.00 1.89
N LYS A 114 0.95 15.68 0.79
CA LYS A 114 0.61 17.08 0.56
C LYS A 114 -0.90 17.27 0.41
N LYS A 115 -1.58 16.32 -0.24
CA LYS A 115 -3.04 16.38 -0.44
C LYS A 115 -3.82 15.97 0.81
N VAL A 116 -3.37 14.93 1.51
CA VAL A 116 -4.02 14.39 2.72
C VAL A 116 -2.99 14.29 3.84
N SER A 117 -2.75 15.41 4.52
CA SER A 117 -1.72 15.56 5.57
C SER A 117 -1.97 14.69 6.80
N SER A 118 -3.22 14.32 7.08
CA SER A 118 -3.57 13.37 8.16
C SER A 118 -2.99 11.97 7.93
N GLY A 119 -2.54 11.64 6.72
CA GLY A 119 -1.87 10.39 6.39
C GLY A 119 -0.37 10.32 6.78
N ILE A 120 0.21 11.44 7.23
CA ILE A 120 1.65 11.51 7.57
C ILE A 120 1.97 10.61 8.77
N ARG A 121 3.08 9.89 8.69
CA ARG A 121 3.60 9.03 9.76
C ARG A 121 5.11 9.12 9.78
N LEU A 122 5.69 8.91 10.96
CA LEU A 122 7.14 8.92 11.14
C LEU A 122 7.86 7.95 10.18
N ARG A 123 7.29 6.76 9.96
CA ARG A 123 7.86 5.76 9.04
C ARG A 123 7.97 6.22 7.57
N HIS A 124 7.20 7.22 7.17
CA HIS A 124 7.31 7.78 5.80
C HIS A 124 8.55 8.68 5.65
N LEU A 125 9.14 9.15 6.76
CA LEU A 125 10.32 10.01 6.76
C LEU A 125 11.63 9.22 6.90
N ILE A 126 11.57 8.02 7.47
CA ILE A 126 12.72 7.13 7.70
C ILE A 126 13.57 6.91 6.42
N PRO A 127 12.99 6.64 5.22
CA PRO A 127 13.80 6.42 4.02
C PRO A 127 14.69 7.60 3.62
N ALA A 128 14.29 8.84 3.93
CA ALA A 128 15.09 10.02 3.65
C ALA A 128 16.36 10.12 4.49
N GLY A 129 16.48 9.36 5.59
CA GLY A 129 17.68 9.30 6.42
C GLY A 129 18.74 8.30 5.94
N PHE A 130 18.45 7.51 4.91
CA PHE A 130 19.39 6.54 4.31
C PHE A 130 20.03 7.07 3.01
N VAL A 131 19.80 8.34 2.66
CA VAL A 131 20.26 9.00 1.43
C VAL A 131 20.83 10.37 1.73
#